data_AF-A0A960B8N2-F1
#
_entry.id   AF-A0A960B8N2-F1
#
_cell.length_a   1.000
_cell.length_b   1.000
_cell.length_c   1.000
_cell.angle_alpha   90.00
_cell.angle_beta   90.00
_cell.angle_gamma   90.00
#
_symmetry.space_group_name_H-M   'P 1'
#
loop_
_entity.id
_entity.type
_entity.pdbx_description
1 polymer ?
#
loop_
_entity_poly.entity_id
_entity_poly.type
_entity_poly.pdbx_seq_one_letter_code
_entity_poly.pdbx_strand_id
1 'polypeptide(L)'
;PRGRALGYTMVMPDDDKYSQTRGELLDQLAYMLGGRAAEELVFHDPTTGAGNDIEKATKLARAMVTEYGMTEALGAVKLGSGDQEPFLGMNYGAGSTREYSEEVAAKVDAEVSRLIATAHQEAFDVLETNRAVLDELVRQLFEKETLDKDQVAKIFEALQRWPKRPAWTGSESRKPSDIPPVDPPERILPPDPEPAMVPAGPTGFPQPPYGQPYGQPPYGQPPFDGQQYPQGQFPPQPYGQYPQPYPPAEGQPEGAGPVFAPPVQPGQPPQSPPSAGPSGQDRPES
;
A
#
# COMPACT_ATOMS: atom_id res chain seq x y z
N PRO A 1 -1.62 -16.02 20.93
CA PRO A 1 -1.16 -16.28 19.54
C PRO A 1 -0.68 -14.97 18.87
N ARG A 2 0.62 -14.82 18.62
CA ARG A 2 1.16 -13.67 17.86
C ARG A 2 0.90 -13.90 16.37
N GLY A 3 0.42 -12.89 15.65
CA GLY A 3 -0.11 -13.04 14.29
C GLY A 3 0.94 -12.94 13.19
N ARG A 4 1.10 -14.01 12.41
CA ARG A 4 1.65 -14.14 11.03
C ARG A 4 3.00 -13.48 10.64
N ALA A 5 3.63 -12.66 11.47
CA ALA A 5 4.97 -12.11 11.25
C ALA A 5 5.90 -12.52 12.38
N LEU A 6 7.11 -12.98 12.04
CA LEU A 6 8.14 -13.41 13.01
C LEU A 6 8.91 -12.23 13.63
N GLY A 7 8.80 -11.04 13.03
CA GLY A 7 9.24 -9.75 13.55
C GLY A 7 8.37 -8.62 12.99
N TYR A 8 8.42 -7.43 13.58
CA TYR A 8 7.64 -6.27 13.16
C TYR A 8 8.46 -4.98 13.29
N THR A 9 8.37 -4.12 12.29
CA THR A 9 8.95 -2.76 12.31
C THR A 9 7.82 -1.75 12.19
N MET A 10 7.81 -0.74 13.07
CA MET A 10 6.87 0.37 13.00
C MET A 10 7.53 1.56 12.28
N VAL A 11 6.92 2.02 11.19
CA VAL A 11 7.31 3.24 10.48
C VAL A 11 6.29 4.32 10.82
N MET A 12 6.77 5.49 11.28
CA MET A 12 5.91 6.67 11.43
C MET A 12 5.85 7.42 10.09
N PRO A 13 4.66 7.80 9.59
CA PRO A 13 4.56 8.69 8.43
C PRO A 13 5.14 10.08 8.76
N ASP A 14 6.02 10.59 7.92
CA ASP A 14 6.68 11.89 8.18
C ASP A 14 5.81 13.11 7.79
N ASP A 15 4.86 12.97 6.87
CA ASP A 15 3.86 14.01 6.48
C ASP A 15 2.76 13.41 5.58
N ASP A 16 1.56 14.01 5.57
CA ASP A 16 0.48 13.70 4.60
C ASP A 16 0.81 14.28 3.20
N LYS A 17 1.74 13.64 2.50
CA LYS A 17 2.11 13.97 1.11
C LYS A 17 1.19 13.28 0.10
N TYR A 18 0.32 14.06 -0.54
CA TYR A 18 -0.56 13.60 -1.62
C TYR A 18 0.13 13.24 -2.95
N SER A 19 1.41 13.55 -3.12
CA SER A 19 2.16 13.27 -4.34
C SER A 19 3.54 12.70 -4.01
N GLN A 20 3.94 11.69 -4.78
CA GLN A 20 5.22 10.98 -4.62
C GLN A 20 5.96 10.97 -5.96
N THR A 21 7.25 11.25 -5.90
CA THR A 21 8.13 11.24 -7.08
C THR A 21 8.47 9.81 -7.50
N ARG A 22 8.87 9.64 -8.78
CA ARG A 22 9.40 8.36 -9.27
C ARG A 22 10.58 7.84 -8.45
N GLY A 23 11.39 8.75 -7.88
CA GLY A 23 12.50 8.40 -6.99
C GLY A 23 12.00 7.73 -5.72
N GLU A 24 11.10 8.39 -4.99
CA GLU A 24 10.51 7.88 -3.74
C GLU A 24 9.74 6.57 -3.93
N LEU A 25 9.13 6.35 -5.11
CA LEU A 25 8.47 5.08 -5.44
C LEU A 25 9.47 3.94 -5.71
N LEU A 26 10.62 4.23 -6.32
CA LEU A 26 11.72 3.25 -6.42
C LEU A 26 12.33 2.93 -5.05
N ASP A 27 12.47 3.92 -4.16
CA ASP A 27 12.89 3.71 -2.77
C ASP A 27 11.92 2.79 -2.02
N GLN A 28 10.61 2.99 -2.22
CA GLN A 28 9.58 2.11 -1.65
C GLN A 28 9.66 0.68 -2.19
N LEU A 29 9.92 0.49 -3.49
CA LEU A 29 10.13 -0.86 -4.05
C LEU A 29 11.37 -1.52 -3.43
N ALA A 30 12.49 -0.81 -3.31
CA ALA A 30 13.71 -1.34 -2.69
C ALA A 30 13.49 -1.68 -1.21
N TYR A 31 12.78 -0.82 -0.48
CA TYR A 31 12.39 -1.06 0.92
C TYR A 31 11.51 -2.31 1.07
N MET A 32 10.47 -2.48 0.26
CA MET A 32 9.59 -3.66 0.29
C MET A 32 10.34 -4.96 -0.04
N LEU A 33 11.32 -4.89 -0.95
CA LEU A 33 12.12 -6.04 -1.38
C LEU A 33 13.33 -6.32 -0.48
N GLY A 34 13.68 -5.39 0.43
CA GLY A 34 14.84 -5.49 1.32
C GLY A 34 14.81 -6.70 2.26
N GLY A 35 13.63 -7.10 2.75
CA GLY A 35 13.50 -8.32 3.57
C GLY A 35 13.88 -9.58 2.79
N ARG A 36 13.45 -9.68 1.52
CA ARG A 36 13.79 -10.78 0.62
C ARG A 36 15.27 -10.78 0.24
N ALA A 37 15.82 -9.61 -0.10
CA ALA A 37 17.24 -9.46 -0.42
C ALA A 37 18.14 -9.80 0.79
N ALA A 38 17.72 -9.45 2.01
CA ALA A 38 18.43 -9.82 3.24
C ALA A 38 18.43 -11.34 3.47
N GLU A 39 17.33 -12.05 3.21
CA GLU A 39 17.30 -13.50 3.31
C GLU A 39 18.27 -14.17 2.32
N GLU A 40 18.31 -13.71 1.07
CA GLU A 40 19.23 -14.24 0.06
C GLU A 40 20.71 -13.94 0.40
N LEU A 41 21.00 -12.73 0.90
CA LEU A 41 22.34 -12.31 1.31
C LEU A 41 22.86 -13.03 2.57
N VAL A 42 21.99 -13.34 3.53
CA VAL A 42 22.37 -13.90 4.84
C VAL A 42 22.23 -15.42 4.90
N PHE A 43 21.12 -15.96 4.40
CA PHE A 43 20.75 -17.37 4.57
C PHE A 43 20.88 -18.19 3.28
N HIS A 44 20.98 -17.53 2.12
CA HIS A 44 21.13 -18.14 0.79
C HIS A 44 19.99 -19.08 0.37
N ASP A 45 18.88 -19.09 1.13
CA ASP A 45 17.67 -19.86 0.87
C ASP A 45 16.46 -18.95 1.21
N PRO A 46 15.71 -18.45 0.21
CA PRO A 46 14.65 -17.47 0.43
C PRO A 46 13.39 -18.11 1.01
N THR A 47 12.77 -17.46 1.99
CA THR A 47 11.57 -17.98 2.64
C THR A 47 10.28 -17.54 1.95
N THR A 48 9.15 -18.12 2.36
CA THR A 48 7.82 -17.66 1.96
C THR A 48 7.34 -16.43 2.75
N GLY A 49 8.13 -15.94 3.73
CA GLY A 49 7.77 -14.82 4.60
C GLY A 49 7.60 -13.49 3.87
N ALA A 50 8.39 -13.24 2.82
CA ALA A 50 8.36 -11.99 2.05
C ALA A 50 7.16 -11.85 1.08
N GLY A 51 6.26 -12.85 0.99
CA GLY A 51 5.21 -12.90 -0.03
C GLY A 51 4.28 -11.67 -0.07
N ASN A 52 3.93 -11.13 1.11
CA ASN A 52 3.08 -9.94 1.25
C ASN A 52 3.74 -8.66 0.71
N ASP A 53 5.06 -8.52 0.86
CA ASP A 53 5.77 -7.33 0.40
C ASP A 53 6.15 -7.45 -1.09
N ILE A 54 6.36 -8.67 -1.59
CA ILE A 54 6.41 -8.96 -3.04
C ILE A 54 5.08 -8.62 -3.73
N GLU A 55 3.93 -8.96 -3.14
CA GLU A 55 2.61 -8.61 -3.68
C GLU A 55 2.42 -7.09 -3.77
N LYS A 56 2.71 -6.36 -2.68
CA LYS A 56 2.64 -4.90 -2.63
C LYS A 56 3.61 -4.24 -3.61
N ALA A 57 4.85 -4.69 -3.68
CA ALA A 57 5.85 -4.18 -4.61
C ALA A 57 5.39 -4.39 -6.06
N THR A 58 4.86 -5.57 -6.38
CA THR A 58 4.32 -5.87 -7.72
C THR A 58 3.14 -4.96 -8.07
N LYS A 59 2.23 -4.71 -7.12
CA LYS A 59 1.11 -3.78 -7.30
C LYS A 59 1.61 -2.34 -7.51
N LEU A 60 2.56 -1.87 -6.72
CA LEU A 60 3.14 -0.54 -6.83
C LEU A 60 3.89 -0.35 -8.15
N ALA A 61 4.72 -1.31 -8.53
CA ALA A 61 5.41 -1.31 -9.82
C ALA A 61 4.42 -1.30 -10.99
N ARG A 62 3.31 -2.06 -10.91
CA ARG A 62 2.25 -2.00 -11.93
C ARG A 62 1.61 -0.60 -11.99
N ALA A 63 1.23 0.00 -10.86
CA ALA A 63 0.69 1.36 -10.83
C ALA A 63 1.67 2.41 -11.39
N MET A 64 2.98 2.30 -11.10
CA MET A 64 4.01 3.16 -11.71
C MET A 64 3.99 3.08 -13.24
N VAL A 65 3.75 1.90 -13.82
CA VAL A 65 3.70 1.69 -15.27
C VAL A 65 2.34 2.11 -15.85
N THR A 66 1.22 1.68 -15.28
CA THR A 66 -0.12 1.80 -15.88
C THR A 66 -0.92 3.01 -15.42
N GLU A 67 -0.70 3.53 -14.21
CA GLU A 67 -1.47 4.66 -13.68
C GLU A 67 -0.68 5.96 -13.74
N TYR A 68 0.62 5.90 -13.46
CA TYR A 68 1.48 7.09 -13.35
C TYR A 68 2.38 7.34 -14.57
N GLY A 69 2.43 6.41 -15.54
CA GLY A 69 3.21 6.57 -16.78
C GLY A 69 4.73 6.78 -16.55
N MET A 70 5.29 6.17 -15.49
CA MET A 70 6.68 6.38 -15.05
C MET A 70 7.71 5.53 -15.81
N THR A 71 7.45 5.25 -17.09
CA THR A 71 8.34 4.49 -17.99
C THR A 71 8.59 5.26 -19.29
N GLU A 72 9.78 5.09 -19.88
CA GLU A 72 10.07 5.66 -21.19
C GLU A 72 9.41 4.85 -22.32
N ALA A 73 9.34 3.53 -22.19
CA ALA A 73 8.85 2.61 -23.23
C ALA A 73 7.35 2.76 -23.55
N LEU A 74 6.53 3.11 -22.56
CA LEU A 74 5.10 3.38 -22.74
C LEU A 74 4.78 4.88 -22.67
N GLY A 75 5.66 5.67 -22.03
CA GLY A 75 5.48 7.11 -21.86
C GLY A 75 4.49 7.48 -20.77
N ALA A 76 4.17 8.77 -20.70
CA ALA A 76 3.26 9.36 -19.72
C ALA A 76 1.78 9.14 -20.10
N VAL A 77 1.35 7.88 -20.16
CA VAL A 77 -0.02 7.47 -20.50
C VAL A 77 -0.62 6.64 -19.36
N LYS A 78 -1.94 6.80 -19.13
CA LYS A 78 -2.71 5.90 -18.27
C LYS A 78 -3.23 4.73 -19.12
N LEU A 79 -3.02 3.50 -18.65
CA LEU A 79 -3.38 2.26 -19.32
C LEU A 79 -4.42 1.50 -18.49
N GLY A 80 -5.64 1.39 -19.02
CA GLY A 80 -6.78 0.76 -18.36
C GLY A 80 -7.79 1.77 -17.80
N SER A 81 -9.06 1.34 -17.72
CA SER A 81 -10.19 2.14 -17.28
C SER A 81 -10.02 2.58 -15.83
N GLY A 82 -10.33 3.85 -15.54
CA GLY A 82 -10.36 4.36 -14.17
C GLY A 82 -11.54 3.86 -13.34
N ASP A 83 -12.56 3.29 -14.00
CA ASP A 83 -13.90 3.14 -13.44
C ASP A 83 -14.30 1.68 -13.32
N GLN A 84 -13.81 1.01 -12.27
CA GLN A 84 -14.60 -0.07 -11.66
C GLN A 84 -15.42 0.52 -10.51
N GLU A 85 -16.52 1.15 -10.88
CA GLU A 85 -17.63 1.45 -9.97
C GLU A 85 -18.04 0.17 -9.22
N PRO A 86 -17.86 0.09 -7.88
CA PRO A 86 -18.13 -1.14 -7.13
C PRO A 86 -19.61 -1.53 -7.08
N PHE A 87 -20.50 -0.72 -7.67
CA PHE A 87 -21.95 -0.77 -7.47
C PHE A 87 -22.75 -1.36 -8.65
N LEU A 88 -22.10 -2.08 -9.56
CA LEU A 88 -22.78 -2.95 -10.53
C LEU A 88 -22.52 -4.42 -10.20
N GLY A 89 -23.36 -4.94 -9.30
CA GLY A 89 -23.46 -6.38 -9.09
C GLY A 89 -23.81 -7.11 -10.39
N MET A 90 -23.43 -8.39 -10.46
CA MET A 90 -23.62 -9.29 -11.61
C MET A 90 -22.58 -9.19 -12.74
N ASN A 91 -21.29 -9.34 -12.42
CA ASN A 91 -20.32 -9.80 -13.44
C ASN A 91 -19.33 -10.86 -12.94
N TYR A 92 -19.87 -11.99 -12.46
CA TYR A 92 -19.13 -13.25 -12.40
C TYR A 92 -18.84 -13.74 -13.83
N GLY A 93 -17.75 -13.29 -14.46
CA GLY A 93 -17.32 -13.85 -15.76
C GLY A 93 -16.42 -12.98 -16.64
N ALA A 94 -16.40 -11.66 -16.45
CA ALA A 94 -15.48 -10.78 -17.19
C ALA A 94 -14.15 -10.66 -16.43
N GLY A 95 -13.13 -11.40 -16.87
CA GLY A 95 -11.76 -11.12 -16.44
C GLY A 95 -11.39 -9.69 -16.81
N SER A 96 -10.67 -8.99 -15.93
CA SER A 96 -10.32 -7.55 -16.05
C SER A 96 -10.02 -7.15 -17.50
N THR A 97 -10.95 -6.44 -18.13
CA THR A 97 -10.88 -6.10 -19.55
C THR A 97 -9.70 -5.16 -19.77
N ARG A 98 -8.60 -5.70 -20.28
CA ARG A 98 -7.42 -4.91 -20.66
C ARG A 98 -7.81 -4.03 -21.85
N GLU A 99 -7.95 -2.73 -21.63
CA GLU A 99 -8.19 -1.74 -22.70
C GLU A 99 -6.92 -1.40 -23.49
N TYR A 100 -6.08 -2.40 -23.75
CA TYR A 100 -4.85 -2.29 -24.51
C TYR A 100 -4.48 -3.64 -25.14
N SER A 101 -3.71 -3.61 -26.23
CA SER A 101 -3.33 -4.81 -26.97
C SER A 101 -2.42 -5.73 -26.14
N GLU A 102 -2.37 -7.02 -26.50
CA GLU A 102 -1.43 -7.97 -25.88
C GLU A 102 0.04 -7.55 -26.07
N GLU A 103 0.37 -6.79 -27.12
CA GLU A 103 1.69 -6.17 -27.30
C GLU A 103 1.99 -5.12 -26.20
N VAL A 104 1.00 -4.30 -25.86
CA VAL A 104 1.11 -3.34 -24.75
C VAL A 104 1.11 -4.07 -23.41
N ALA A 105 0.32 -5.14 -23.23
CA ALA A 105 0.33 -5.96 -22.03
C ALA A 105 1.73 -6.56 -21.77
N ALA A 106 2.36 -7.13 -22.80
CA ALA A 106 3.72 -7.66 -22.73
C ALA A 106 4.75 -6.57 -22.37
N LYS A 107 4.61 -5.35 -22.90
CA LYS A 107 5.46 -4.20 -22.52
C LYS A 107 5.25 -3.78 -21.07
N VAL A 108 4.01 -3.75 -20.58
CA VAL A 108 3.70 -3.46 -19.17
C VAL A 108 4.35 -4.49 -18.25
N ASP A 109 4.17 -5.78 -18.53
CA ASP A 109 4.71 -6.85 -17.68
C ASP A 109 6.26 -6.90 -17.73
N ALA A 110 6.88 -6.58 -18.87
CA ALA A 110 8.32 -6.42 -18.98
C ALA A 110 8.86 -5.23 -18.14
N GLU A 111 8.19 -4.07 -18.19
CA GLU A 111 8.58 -2.92 -17.38
C GLU A 111 8.36 -3.15 -15.87
N VAL A 112 7.28 -3.83 -15.48
CA VAL A 112 7.07 -4.26 -14.07
C VAL A 112 8.19 -5.19 -13.61
N SER A 113 8.53 -6.20 -14.41
CA SER A 113 9.63 -7.13 -14.09
C SER A 113 10.96 -6.40 -13.98
N ARG A 114 11.22 -5.42 -14.86
CA ARG A 114 12.43 -4.57 -14.83
C ARG A 114 12.50 -3.72 -13.56
N LEU A 115 11.40 -3.09 -13.16
CA LEU A 115 11.33 -2.29 -11.92
C LEU A 115 11.60 -3.14 -10.68
N ILE A 116 10.95 -4.31 -10.58
CA ILE A 116 11.14 -5.24 -9.45
C ILE A 116 12.57 -5.78 -9.40
N ALA A 117 13.13 -6.22 -10.53
CA ALA A 117 14.50 -6.72 -10.58
C ALA A 117 15.53 -5.63 -10.21
N THR A 118 15.35 -4.41 -10.71
CA THR A 118 16.23 -3.28 -10.37
C THR A 118 16.15 -2.93 -8.88
N ALA A 119 14.95 -2.84 -8.32
CA ALA A 119 14.75 -2.51 -6.90
C ALA A 119 15.24 -3.63 -5.96
N HIS A 120 15.11 -4.90 -6.36
CA HIS A 120 15.64 -6.03 -5.62
C HIS A 120 17.18 -6.01 -5.60
N GLN A 121 17.82 -5.77 -6.75
CA GLN A 121 19.28 -5.63 -6.83
C GLN A 121 19.76 -4.43 -6.00
N GLU A 122 19.09 -3.28 -6.12
CA GLU A 122 19.47 -2.08 -5.34
C GLU A 122 19.36 -2.35 -3.82
N ALA A 123 18.33 -3.07 -3.38
CA ALA A 123 18.19 -3.48 -1.98
C ALA A 123 19.30 -4.45 -1.54
N PHE A 124 19.70 -5.40 -2.38
CA PHE A 124 20.83 -6.30 -2.13
C PHE A 124 22.14 -5.51 -1.98
N ASP A 125 22.45 -4.62 -2.92
CA ASP A 125 23.68 -3.83 -2.94
C ASP A 125 23.78 -2.90 -1.71
N VAL A 126 22.66 -2.30 -1.30
CA VAL A 126 22.56 -1.48 -0.07
C VAL A 126 22.88 -2.30 1.19
N LEU A 127 22.34 -3.53 1.28
CA LEU A 127 22.52 -4.43 2.42
C LEU A 127 23.93 -5.02 2.46
N GLU A 128 24.52 -5.36 1.31
CA GLU A 128 25.91 -5.81 1.19
C GLU A 128 26.88 -4.70 1.60
N THR A 129 26.69 -3.48 1.07
CA THR A 129 27.50 -2.30 1.42
C THR A 129 27.45 -1.99 2.93
N ASN A 130 26.29 -2.18 3.56
CA ASN A 130 26.07 -1.91 4.98
C ASN A 130 26.09 -3.16 5.87
N ARG A 131 26.72 -4.26 5.41
CA ARG A 131 26.63 -5.57 6.07
C ARG A 131 26.98 -5.55 7.56
N ALA A 132 28.04 -4.84 7.94
CA ALA A 132 28.46 -4.72 9.34
C ALA A 132 27.42 -4.00 10.23
N VAL A 133 26.67 -3.05 9.67
CA VAL A 133 25.58 -2.33 10.38
C VAL A 133 24.36 -3.24 10.56
N LEU A 134 24.05 -4.06 9.55
CA LEU A 134 23.01 -5.09 9.62
C LEU A 134 23.33 -6.12 10.72
N ASP A 135 24.57 -6.64 10.75
CA ASP A 135 24.99 -7.63 11.74
C ASP A 135 24.98 -7.06 13.18
N GLU A 136 25.38 -5.80 13.38
CA GLU A 136 25.27 -5.13 14.69
C GLU A 136 23.81 -4.88 15.11
N LEU A 137 22.93 -4.51 14.18
CA LEU A 137 21.49 -4.38 14.45
C LEU A 137 20.89 -5.70 14.93
N VAL A 138 21.22 -6.81 14.24
CA VAL A 138 20.78 -8.16 14.61
C VAL A 138 21.35 -8.56 15.98
N ARG A 139 22.62 -8.26 16.26
CA ARG A 139 23.24 -8.54 17.58
C ARG A 139 22.52 -7.81 18.72
N GLN A 140 22.15 -6.55 18.52
CA GLN A 140 21.41 -5.75 19.50
C GLN A 140 19.97 -6.26 19.69
N LEU A 141 19.32 -6.74 18.62
CA LEU A 141 18.00 -7.38 18.70
C LEU A 141 18.04 -8.72 19.46
N PHE A 142 19.10 -9.52 19.34
CA PHE A 142 19.28 -10.72 20.17
C PHE A 142 19.45 -10.42 21.66
N GLU A 143 20.03 -9.26 22.00
CA GLU A 143 20.26 -8.85 23.39
C GLU A 143 18.99 -8.27 24.06
N LYS A 144 18.14 -7.59 23.29
CA LYS A 144 17.04 -6.75 23.83
C LYS A 144 15.63 -7.11 23.36
N GLU A 145 15.48 -7.96 22.35
CA GLU A 145 14.23 -8.29 21.61
C GLU A 145 13.52 -7.11 20.91
N THR A 146 13.77 -5.86 21.33
CA THR A 146 13.17 -4.65 20.77
C THR A 146 14.14 -3.47 20.93
N LEU A 147 14.22 -2.62 19.92
CA LEU A 147 15.04 -1.41 19.93
C LEU A 147 14.15 -0.18 19.73
N ASP A 148 14.43 0.89 20.45
CA ASP A 148 13.78 2.18 20.27
C ASP A 148 14.48 3.03 19.18
N LYS A 149 13.88 4.19 18.86
CA LYS A 149 14.37 5.10 17.82
C LYS A 149 15.81 5.55 18.05
N ASP A 150 16.19 5.87 19.29
CA ASP A 150 17.50 6.44 19.61
C ASP A 150 18.58 5.34 19.60
N GLN A 151 18.21 4.12 20.01
CA GLN A 151 19.06 2.94 19.89
C GLN A 151 19.34 2.58 18.43
N VAL A 152 18.32 2.59 17.56
CA VAL A 152 18.50 2.36 16.11
C VAL A 152 19.32 3.48 15.48
N ALA A 153 19.05 4.75 15.81
CA ALA A 153 19.80 5.89 15.31
C ALA A 153 21.30 5.77 15.62
N LYS A 154 21.66 5.33 16.83
CA LYS A 154 23.05 5.09 17.23
C LYS A 154 23.73 3.98 16.42
N ILE A 155 23.04 2.88 16.14
CA ILE A 155 23.57 1.79 15.30
C ILE A 155 23.80 2.32 13.87
N PHE A 156 22.92 3.19 13.39
CA PHE A 156 22.96 3.76 12.04
C PHE A 156 23.94 4.94 11.88
N GLU A 157 24.69 5.33 12.92
CA GLU A 157 25.78 6.33 12.80
C GLU A 157 26.86 5.90 11.80
N ALA A 158 27.11 4.58 11.69
CA ALA A 158 28.05 3.99 10.74
C ALA A 158 27.44 3.67 9.36
N LEU A 159 26.17 4.02 9.12
CA LEU A 159 25.47 3.68 7.88
C LEU A 159 25.99 4.49 6.68
N GLN A 160 26.49 3.80 5.66
CA GLN A 160 26.81 4.40 4.38
C GLN A 160 25.51 4.67 3.60
N ARG A 161 25.13 5.95 3.52
CA ARG A 161 23.95 6.40 2.76
C ARG A 161 24.11 6.08 1.28
N TRP A 162 23.05 5.53 0.68
CA TRP A 162 22.99 5.26 -0.75
C TRP A 162 22.96 6.58 -1.55
N PRO A 163 23.60 6.66 -2.74
CA PRO A 163 23.58 7.87 -3.55
C PRO A 163 22.16 8.22 -4.00
N LYS A 164 21.82 9.51 -3.96
CA LYS A 164 20.54 10.01 -4.47
C LYS A 164 20.42 9.71 -5.97
N ARG A 165 19.34 9.06 -6.40
CA ARG A 165 19.08 8.78 -7.82
C ARG A 165 19.08 10.08 -8.65
N PRO A 166 19.60 10.06 -9.88
CA PRO A 166 19.63 11.23 -10.75
C PRO A 166 18.22 11.69 -11.13
N ALA A 167 18.11 12.95 -11.58
CA ALA A 167 16.85 13.49 -12.09
C ALA A 167 16.33 12.67 -13.27
N TRP A 168 15.03 12.38 -13.28
CA TRP A 168 14.37 11.62 -14.33
C TRP A 168 13.40 12.50 -15.11
N THR A 169 13.56 12.54 -16.43
CA THR A 169 12.77 13.35 -17.37
C THR A 169 11.87 12.49 -18.27
N GLY A 170 11.93 11.17 -18.13
CA GLY A 170 11.19 10.22 -18.96
C GLY A 170 11.68 10.05 -20.39
N SER A 171 12.84 10.59 -20.76
CA SER A 171 13.60 10.09 -21.91
C SER A 171 15.07 10.49 -21.83
N GLU A 172 15.98 9.65 -22.34
CA GLU A 172 17.39 9.98 -22.52
C GLU A 172 17.62 11.29 -23.29
N SER A 173 16.69 11.62 -24.20
CA SER A 173 16.73 12.86 -25.01
C SER A 173 16.36 14.14 -24.22
N ARG A 174 15.65 14.01 -23.10
CA ARG A 174 15.12 15.15 -22.34
C ARG A 174 16.06 15.51 -21.20
N LYS A 175 16.66 16.71 -21.26
CA LYS A 175 17.56 17.22 -20.20
C LYS A 175 16.77 18.01 -19.15
N PRO A 176 17.07 17.86 -17.84
CA PRO A 176 16.56 18.75 -16.81
C PRO A 176 16.97 20.22 -17.06
N SER A 177 16.20 21.15 -16.51
CA SER A 177 16.56 22.58 -16.47
C SER A 177 17.53 22.85 -15.31
N ASP A 178 18.57 23.63 -15.56
CA ASP A 178 19.48 24.14 -14.53
C ASP A 178 18.88 25.36 -13.77
N ILE A 179 17.81 25.97 -14.30
CA ILE A 179 17.07 27.05 -13.62
C ILE A 179 16.22 26.42 -12.51
N PRO A 180 16.34 26.89 -11.24
CA PRO A 180 15.59 26.35 -10.12
C PRO A 180 14.08 26.67 -10.21
N PRO A 181 13.23 25.96 -9.43
CA PRO A 181 11.84 26.36 -9.23
C PRO A 181 11.72 27.81 -8.75
N VAL A 182 10.63 28.48 -9.11
CA VAL A 182 10.34 29.84 -8.66
C VAL A 182 10.07 29.83 -7.15
N ASP A 183 10.79 30.68 -6.41
CA ASP A 183 10.52 30.89 -4.99
C ASP A 183 9.07 31.39 -4.81
N PRO A 184 8.24 30.74 -3.98
CA PRO A 184 6.89 31.21 -3.72
C PRO A 184 6.98 32.62 -3.09
N PRO A 185 6.11 33.56 -3.49
CA PRO A 185 6.08 34.88 -2.88
C PRO A 185 5.81 34.74 -1.38
N GLU A 186 6.40 35.64 -0.58
CA GLU A 186 6.17 35.67 0.86
C GLU A 186 4.67 35.67 1.14
N ARG A 187 4.19 34.62 1.81
CA ARG A 187 2.76 34.43 2.07
C ARG A 187 2.34 35.50 3.07
N ILE A 188 1.77 36.60 2.55
CA ILE A 188 1.05 37.59 3.34
C ILE A 188 -0.19 36.89 3.91
N LEU A 189 0.02 36.20 5.03
CA LEU A 189 -1.07 35.90 5.94
C LEU A 189 -1.66 37.25 6.35
N PRO A 190 -2.99 37.45 6.28
CA PRO A 190 -3.58 38.54 7.04
C PRO A 190 -3.14 38.36 8.50
N PRO A 191 -2.88 39.44 9.26
CA PRO A 191 -2.59 39.30 10.68
C PRO A 191 -3.69 38.46 11.32
N ASP A 192 -3.32 37.57 12.23
CA ASP A 192 -4.29 36.85 13.03
C ASP A 192 -5.31 37.87 13.56
N PRO A 193 -6.63 37.63 13.42
CA PRO A 193 -7.61 38.57 13.90
C PRO A 193 -7.31 38.83 15.37
N GLU A 194 -7.10 40.12 15.73
CA GLU A 194 -6.81 40.50 17.11
C GLU A 194 -7.79 39.77 18.02
N PRO A 195 -7.33 39.15 19.13
CA PRO A 195 -8.19 38.37 20.00
C PRO A 195 -9.35 39.24 20.43
N ALA A 196 -10.50 39.02 19.81
CA ALA A 196 -11.63 39.90 19.93
C ALA A 196 -11.95 39.98 21.41
N MET A 197 -11.82 41.18 21.99
CA MET A 197 -12.21 41.41 23.37
C MET A 197 -13.68 41.04 23.46
N VAL A 198 -13.95 39.84 23.98
CA VAL A 198 -15.30 39.40 24.29
C VAL A 198 -15.87 40.49 25.20
N PRO A 199 -16.90 41.25 24.76
CA PRO A 199 -17.44 42.30 25.58
C PRO A 199 -17.92 41.63 26.86
N ALA A 200 -17.47 42.14 28.01
CA ALA A 200 -17.82 41.57 29.30
C ALA A 200 -19.36 41.49 29.40
N GLY A 201 -19.89 40.27 29.30
CA GLY A 201 -21.32 40.03 29.38
C GLY A 201 -21.84 40.60 30.70
N PRO A 202 -23.07 41.16 30.72
CA PRO A 202 -23.57 41.84 31.91
C PRO A 202 -23.51 40.92 33.13
N THR A 203 -22.74 41.34 34.14
CA THR A 203 -22.64 40.66 35.42
C THR A 203 -23.99 40.68 36.13
N GLY A 204 -24.74 39.57 36.05
CA GLY A 204 -26.03 39.48 36.74
C GLY A 204 -27.01 38.48 36.17
N PHE A 205 -26.66 37.19 36.17
CA PHE A 205 -27.68 36.14 36.21
C PHE A 205 -27.57 35.41 37.55
N PRO A 206 -28.64 35.37 38.38
CA PRO A 206 -28.59 34.67 39.65
C PRO A 206 -28.47 33.16 39.40
N GLN A 207 -27.54 32.49 40.10
CA GLN A 207 -27.42 31.04 40.00
C GLN A 207 -28.65 30.36 40.64
N PRO A 208 -29.24 29.35 40.01
CA PRO A 208 -30.27 28.53 40.64
C PRO A 208 -29.64 27.65 41.74
N PRO A 209 -30.35 27.38 42.84
CA PRO A 209 -29.82 26.56 43.94
C PRO A 209 -29.72 25.09 43.53
N TYR A 210 -28.57 24.47 43.81
CA TYR A 210 -28.38 23.03 43.61
C TYR A 210 -29.18 22.21 44.63
N GLY A 211 -29.92 21.20 44.18
CA GLY A 211 -30.61 20.25 45.06
C GLY A 211 -31.32 19.08 44.37
N GLN A 212 -30.75 17.88 44.54
CA GLN A 212 -31.36 16.54 44.34
C GLN A 212 -31.48 15.99 42.91
N PRO A 213 -31.51 14.63 42.71
CA PRO A 213 -30.93 14.00 41.53
C PRO A 213 -31.84 13.00 40.77
N TYR A 214 -31.32 12.52 39.63
CA TYR A 214 -31.79 11.43 38.76
C TYR A 214 -33.04 11.69 37.89
N GLY A 215 -32.91 11.41 36.59
CA GLY A 215 -34.03 11.35 35.63
C GLY A 215 -33.62 11.57 34.17
N GLN A 216 -33.48 10.48 33.40
CA GLN A 216 -33.79 10.47 31.95
C GLN A 216 -35.29 10.14 31.78
N PRO A 217 -35.91 10.17 30.56
CA PRO A 217 -35.46 10.75 29.29
C PRO A 217 -36.29 12.05 29.04
N PRO A 218 -37.19 12.29 28.04
CA PRO A 218 -37.58 11.61 26.79
C PRO A 218 -37.05 12.30 25.51
N TYR A 219 -37.32 11.70 24.35
CA TYR A 219 -37.29 12.35 23.03
C TYR A 219 -38.61 13.11 22.77
N GLY A 220 -38.55 14.27 22.12
CA GLY A 220 -39.72 15.03 21.68
C GLY A 220 -39.36 16.05 20.61
N GLN A 221 -40.08 16.06 19.48
CA GLN A 221 -39.82 16.94 18.33
C GLN A 221 -40.15 18.41 18.65
N PRO A 222 -39.35 19.40 18.19
CA PRO A 222 -39.81 20.77 18.08
C PRO A 222 -40.72 20.96 16.85
N PRO A 223 -41.61 21.96 16.86
CA PRO A 223 -42.69 22.07 15.89
C PRO A 223 -42.24 22.62 14.52
N PHE A 224 -43.00 22.22 13.49
CA PHE A 224 -42.96 22.81 12.17
C PHE A 224 -43.60 24.19 12.21
N ASP A 225 -42.85 25.24 11.87
CA ASP A 225 -43.43 26.50 11.39
C ASP A 225 -42.59 26.99 10.20
N GLY A 226 -43.26 27.17 9.07
CA GLY A 226 -42.59 27.25 7.78
C GLY A 226 -42.12 28.65 7.41
N GLN A 227 -40.81 28.83 7.24
CA GLN A 227 -40.27 29.75 6.23
C GLN A 227 -39.24 29.03 5.36
N GLN A 228 -39.32 29.26 4.06
CA GLN A 228 -38.49 28.62 3.05
C GLN A 228 -37.14 29.34 2.96
N TYR A 229 -36.05 28.64 3.28
CA TYR A 229 -34.70 29.08 2.93
C TYR A 229 -34.38 28.61 1.50
N PRO A 230 -33.94 29.50 0.58
CA PRO A 230 -33.58 29.10 -0.77
C PRO A 230 -32.33 28.20 -0.80
N GLN A 231 -32.36 27.21 -1.68
CA GLN A 231 -31.29 26.22 -1.87
C GLN A 231 -29.95 26.85 -2.28
N GLY A 232 -28.87 26.41 -1.63
CA GLY A 232 -27.49 26.85 -1.90
C GLY A 232 -26.48 26.04 -1.09
N GLN A 233 -26.51 24.72 -1.24
CA GLN A 233 -25.74 23.80 -0.40
C GLN A 233 -24.27 23.71 -0.81
N PHE A 234 -23.39 24.05 0.13
CA PHE A 234 -22.06 23.44 0.21
C PHE A 234 -22.24 21.99 0.70
N PRO A 235 -21.57 20.97 0.11
CA PRO A 235 -21.60 19.62 0.65
C PRO A 235 -20.81 19.56 1.97
N PRO A 236 -21.34 18.92 3.03
CA PRO A 236 -20.65 18.76 4.31
C PRO A 236 -19.61 17.63 4.27
N GLN A 237 -18.51 17.83 5.00
CA GLN A 237 -17.53 16.79 5.34
C GLN A 237 -18.11 15.85 6.42
N PRO A 238 -18.03 14.51 6.27
CA PRO A 238 -18.19 13.59 7.37
C PRO A 238 -16.83 13.29 8.04
N TYR A 239 -16.75 13.58 9.35
CA TYR A 239 -15.64 13.13 10.20
C TYR A 239 -15.61 11.60 10.31
N GLY A 240 -14.43 11.05 10.59
CA GLY A 240 -14.15 9.61 10.50
C GLY A 240 -14.91 8.74 11.51
N GLN A 241 -15.03 7.45 11.17
CA GLN A 241 -15.45 6.40 12.10
C GLN A 241 -14.32 5.37 12.31
N TYR A 242 -14.02 5.10 13.58
CA TYR A 242 -13.34 3.87 13.97
C TYR A 242 -14.28 2.67 13.75
N PRO A 243 -13.81 1.51 13.29
CA PRO A 243 -14.65 0.33 13.15
C PRO A 243 -15.12 -0.19 14.51
N GLN A 244 -16.43 -0.27 14.70
CA GLN A 244 -17.06 -0.98 15.82
C GLN A 244 -16.96 -2.50 15.62
N PRO A 245 -16.86 -3.30 16.70
CA PRO A 245 -16.84 -4.76 16.60
C PRO A 245 -18.21 -5.32 16.19
N TYR A 246 -18.21 -6.35 15.33
CA TYR A 246 -19.41 -7.07 14.92
C TYR A 246 -20.05 -7.84 16.11
N PRO A 247 -21.39 -7.87 16.22
CA PRO A 247 -22.09 -8.80 17.10
C PRO A 247 -22.02 -10.24 16.54
N PRO A 248 -22.13 -11.27 17.40
CA PRO A 248 -22.15 -12.66 16.96
C PRO A 248 -23.47 -13.00 16.24
N ALA A 249 -23.40 -13.81 15.19
CA ALA A 249 -24.57 -14.40 14.55
C ALA A 249 -24.92 -15.74 15.21
N GLU A 250 -26.11 -15.82 15.81
CA GLU A 250 -26.70 -17.08 16.27
C GLU A 250 -27.56 -17.71 15.16
N GLY A 251 -27.43 -19.03 14.95
CA GLY A 251 -28.24 -19.77 13.97
C GLY A 251 -27.47 -20.84 13.19
N GLN A 252 -27.25 -22.01 13.81
CA GLN A 252 -26.68 -23.20 13.15
C GLN A 252 -27.72 -23.90 12.23
N PRO A 253 -27.30 -24.87 11.40
CA PRO A 253 -27.19 -26.24 11.92
C PRO A 253 -25.81 -26.89 11.70
N GLU A 254 -25.54 -27.91 12.52
CA GLU A 254 -24.29 -28.64 12.61
C GLU A 254 -24.07 -29.64 11.46
N GLY A 255 -22.82 -30.05 11.22
CA GLY A 255 -22.52 -31.38 10.67
C GLY A 255 -22.08 -31.47 9.21
N ALA A 256 -20.88 -30.97 8.88
CA ALA A 256 -20.03 -31.52 7.81
C ALA A 256 -18.57 -31.03 7.95
N GLY A 257 -17.77 -31.72 8.77
CA GLY A 257 -16.32 -31.48 8.77
C GLY A 257 -15.69 -32.00 7.47
N PRO A 258 -14.82 -31.22 6.78
CA PRO A 258 -14.16 -31.72 5.57
C PRO A 258 -13.22 -32.89 5.90
N VAL A 259 -13.37 -33.98 5.16
CA VAL A 259 -12.55 -35.18 5.32
C VAL A 259 -11.13 -34.88 4.86
N PHE A 260 -10.15 -35.00 5.76
CA PHE A 260 -8.74 -34.89 5.41
C PHE A 260 -8.32 -36.08 4.54
N ALA A 261 -7.89 -35.81 3.31
CA ALA A 261 -7.12 -36.77 2.53
C ALA A 261 -5.69 -36.87 3.12
N PRO A 262 -5.12 -38.08 3.28
CA PRO A 262 -3.77 -38.24 3.80
C PRO A 262 -2.71 -37.75 2.79
N PRO A 263 -1.53 -37.28 3.27
CA PRO A 263 -0.48 -36.75 2.40
C PRO A 263 0.16 -37.85 1.53
N VAL A 264 0.40 -37.52 0.26
CA VAL A 264 1.16 -38.35 -0.68
C VAL A 264 2.66 -38.24 -0.36
N GLN A 265 3.35 -39.37 -0.25
CA GLN A 265 4.79 -39.40 0.01
C GLN A 265 5.58 -39.03 -1.27
N PRO A 266 6.62 -38.18 -1.20
CA PRO A 266 7.48 -37.90 -2.33
C PRO A 266 8.45 -39.06 -2.59
N GLY A 267 8.40 -39.68 -3.77
CA GLY A 267 9.32 -40.81 -4.07
C GLY A 267 9.11 -41.63 -5.35
N GLN A 268 8.30 -41.18 -6.33
CA GLN A 268 8.19 -41.89 -7.63
C GLN A 268 8.55 -40.97 -8.80
N PRO A 269 9.34 -41.46 -9.79
CA PRO A 269 9.68 -40.70 -10.99
C PRO A 269 8.46 -40.56 -11.93
N PRO A 270 8.42 -39.52 -12.78
CA PRO A 270 7.29 -39.28 -13.67
C PRO A 270 7.14 -40.39 -14.72
N GLN A 271 5.91 -40.89 -14.88
CA GLN A 271 5.57 -41.79 -15.98
C GLN A 271 5.48 -41.00 -17.29
N SER A 272 6.10 -41.51 -18.35
CA SER A 272 6.05 -40.89 -19.68
C SER A 272 4.62 -40.93 -20.25
N PRO A 273 4.20 -39.90 -21.01
CA PRO A 273 2.91 -39.93 -21.69
C PRO A 273 2.87 -41.03 -22.77
N PRO A 274 1.71 -41.65 -23.02
CA PRO A 274 1.58 -42.71 -24.02
C PRO A 274 1.86 -42.19 -25.43
N SER A 275 2.71 -42.92 -26.16
CA SER A 275 3.04 -42.64 -27.56
C SER A 275 1.84 -42.84 -28.47
N ALA A 276 1.45 -41.79 -29.22
CA ALA A 276 0.56 -41.95 -30.36
C ALA A 276 1.23 -42.82 -31.43
N GLY A 277 0.62 -43.97 -31.75
CA GLY A 277 1.13 -44.87 -32.78
C GLY A 277 0.98 -44.28 -34.20
N PRO A 278 1.87 -44.63 -35.15
CA PRO A 278 1.80 -44.11 -36.51
C PRO A 278 0.64 -44.71 -37.30
N SER A 279 -0.06 -43.88 -38.07
CA SER A 279 -1.10 -44.31 -39.01
C SER A 279 -0.50 -45.14 -40.15
N GLY A 280 -0.82 -46.43 -40.18
CA GLY A 280 -0.42 -47.36 -41.24
C GLY A 280 -1.23 -47.19 -42.53
N GLN A 281 -0.58 -47.42 -43.67
CA GLN A 281 -1.09 -47.18 -45.03
C GLN A 281 -2.00 -48.30 -45.56
N ASP A 282 -2.81 -47.92 -46.56
CA ASP A 282 -3.30 -48.65 -47.75
C ASP A 282 -3.19 -50.19 -47.86
N ARG A 283 -4.29 -50.80 -48.34
CA ARG A 283 -4.42 -51.73 -49.51
C ARG A 283 -5.66 -52.66 -49.37
N PRO A 284 -6.14 -53.31 -50.45
CA PRO A 284 -6.36 -52.81 -51.82
C PRO A 284 -7.77 -53.21 -52.34
N GLU A 285 -7.96 -53.14 -53.67
CA GLU A 285 -9.15 -53.44 -54.47
C GLU A 285 -9.88 -54.77 -54.18
N SER A 286 -11.23 -54.73 -54.19
CA SER A 286 -12.13 -55.66 -54.92
C SER A 286 -13.56 -55.09 -54.96
#